data_AF-A0A811L788-F1
#
_entry.id   AF-A0A811L788-F1
#
_cell.length_a   1.000
_cell.length_b   1.000
_cell.length_c   1.000
_cell.angle_alpha   90.00
_cell.angle_beta   90.00
_cell.angle_gamma   90.00
#
_symmetry.space_group_name_H-M   'P 1'
#
loop_
_entity.id
_entity.type
_entity.pdbx_description
1 polymer ?
#
loop_
_entity_poly.entity_id
_entity_poly.type
_entity_poly.pdbx_seq_one_letter_code
_entity_poly.pdbx_strand_id
1 'polypeptide(L)'
;MWFIFLIISTLLLPTVTSQCNNTGVWAEWQLFGDCAYQSDGTLAKVRYRDCDPLPLGCIATGPYICTGEFTSDETCSEAASATASTKTTVIVMDPTSQTSTVLTTVPTIVDVVTEAATTLATTLLTVTSTTAEATTAALTLPSGSNLATTCTWGDWGSYSSCSDTCGMCGATQRFRQCSSTDCTCDGSAFENVACGSMVCLYPRSSCCSGYSPTSNGTAFVCASTSTTTTTT
;
A
#
# COMPACT_ATOMS: atom_id res chain seq x y z
N MET A 1 -27.58 -21.27 63.50
CA MET A 1 -28.56 -20.72 62.52
C MET A 1 -28.22 -19.24 62.40
N TRP A 2 -27.29 -18.83 61.53
CA TRP A 2 -27.54 -18.52 60.12
C TRP A 2 -26.18 -18.29 59.42
N PHE A 3 -25.90 -19.02 58.33
CA PHE A 3 -24.79 -18.71 57.43
C PHE A 3 -25.26 -17.65 56.44
N ILE A 4 -24.67 -16.45 56.48
CA ILE A 4 -24.89 -15.41 55.48
C ILE A 4 -24.08 -15.81 54.24
N PHE A 5 -24.74 -16.46 53.29
CA PHE A 5 -24.22 -16.68 51.94
C PHE A 5 -24.31 -15.34 51.17
N LEU A 6 -23.18 -14.66 51.04
CA LEU A 6 -22.98 -13.59 50.06
C LEU A 6 -22.97 -14.24 48.66
N ILE A 7 -24.13 -14.23 48.00
CA ILE A 7 -24.24 -14.57 46.59
C ILE A 7 -23.62 -13.42 45.80
N ILE A 8 -22.33 -13.54 45.49
CA ILE A 8 -21.67 -12.72 44.48
C ILE A 8 -22.27 -13.15 43.14
N SER A 9 -23.32 -12.45 42.73
CA SER A 9 -23.86 -12.53 41.38
C SER A 9 -22.79 -11.98 40.43
N THR A 10 -21.96 -12.88 39.91
CA THR A 10 -21.05 -12.58 38.81
C THR A 10 -21.91 -12.21 37.62
N LEU A 11 -22.02 -10.90 37.36
CA LEU A 11 -22.38 -10.38 36.03
C LEU A 11 -21.32 -10.90 35.05
N LEU A 12 -21.58 -12.08 34.49
CA LEU A 12 -21.03 -12.47 33.21
C LEU A 12 -21.64 -11.50 32.19
N LEU A 13 -20.90 -10.44 31.85
CA LEU A 13 -21.18 -9.74 30.61
C LEU A 13 -21.04 -10.80 29.50
N PRO A 14 -22.07 -11.05 28.68
CA PRO A 14 -21.87 -11.89 27.52
C PRO A 14 -20.87 -11.16 26.62
N THR A 15 -19.70 -11.76 26.40
CA THR A 15 -18.81 -11.39 25.31
C THR A 15 -19.51 -11.80 24.02
N VAL A 16 -20.46 -10.97 23.58
CA VAL A 16 -21.11 -11.13 22.27
C VAL A 16 -20.09 -10.62 21.25
N THR A 17 -19.14 -11.48 20.86
CA THR A 17 -18.42 -11.30 19.60
C THR A 17 -19.47 -11.49 18.50
N SER A 18 -20.02 -10.39 18.00
CA SER A 18 -21.03 -10.45 16.94
C SER A 18 -20.42 -11.14 15.72
N GLN A 19 -21.13 -12.13 15.18
CA GLN A 19 -20.76 -12.78 13.92
C GLN A 19 -20.67 -11.72 12.80
N CYS A 20 -19.61 -11.75 12.01
CA CYS A 20 -19.52 -10.83 10.87
C CYS A 20 -20.56 -11.14 9.81
N ASN A 21 -21.01 -10.11 9.11
CA ASN A 21 -21.81 -10.22 7.91
C ASN A 21 -20.96 -10.76 6.74
N ASN A 22 -21.64 -11.25 5.70
CA ASN A 22 -21.01 -11.61 4.42
C ASN A 22 -20.59 -10.38 3.59
N THR A 23 -20.74 -9.18 4.13
CA THR A 23 -20.33 -7.91 3.51
C THR A 23 -19.32 -7.20 4.39
N GLY A 24 -18.23 -6.73 3.77
CA GLY A 24 -17.21 -5.93 4.43
C GLY A 24 -17.35 -4.44 4.11
N VAL A 25 -16.58 -3.64 4.83
CA VAL A 25 -16.33 -2.24 4.55
C VAL A 25 -14.88 -2.08 4.10
N TRP A 26 -14.64 -1.15 3.18
CA TRP A 26 -13.28 -0.80 2.80
C TRP A 26 -12.58 -0.08 3.95
N ALA A 27 -11.37 -0.53 4.29
CA ALA A 27 -10.45 0.20 5.13
C ALA A 27 -10.05 1.53 4.46
N GLU A 28 -9.36 2.38 5.22
CA GLU A 28 -8.70 3.55 4.66
C GLU A 28 -7.70 3.15 3.57
N TRP A 29 -7.55 4.03 2.58
CA TRP A 29 -6.57 3.81 1.54
C TRP A 29 -5.17 3.76 2.14
N GLN A 30 -4.38 2.76 1.74
CA GLN A 30 -2.95 2.76 2.02
C GLN A 30 -2.28 3.96 1.33
N LEU A 31 -1.07 4.29 1.76
CA LEU A 31 -0.25 5.28 1.09
C LEU A 31 0.06 4.83 -0.34
N PHE A 32 0.24 5.79 -1.24
CA PHE A 32 0.74 5.49 -2.57
C PHE A 32 2.15 4.92 -2.50
N GLY A 33 2.40 3.90 -3.32
CA GLY A 33 3.76 3.46 -3.61
C GLY A 33 4.53 4.49 -4.44
N ASP A 34 5.76 4.13 -4.79
CA ASP A 34 6.58 4.93 -5.68
C ASP A 34 5.99 5.00 -7.10
N CYS A 35 6.33 6.06 -7.82
CA CYS A 35 5.96 6.19 -9.22
C CYS A 35 6.66 5.12 -10.07
N ALA A 36 5.87 4.35 -10.81
CA ALA A 36 6.35 3.34 -11.73
C ALA A 36 5.62 3.44 -13.07
N TYR A 37 6.29 3.04 -14.15
CA TYR A 37 5.61 2.97 -15.45
C TYR A 37 4.61 1.82 -15.45
N GLN A 38 3.35 2.16 -15.76
CA GLN A 38 2.25 1.23 -15.93
C GLN A 38 2.26 0.62 -17.34
N SER A 39 1.45 -0.41 -17.55
CA SER A 39 1.42 -1.13 -18.84
C SER A 39 0.98 -0.31 -20.05
N ASP A 40 0.25 0.77 -19.83
CA ASP A 40 -0.18 1.73 -20.84
C ASP A 40 0.90 2.78 -21.17
N GLY A 41 2.08 2.67 -20.56
CA GLY A 41 3.20 3.59 -20.72
C GLY A 41 3.06 4.87 -19.89
N THR A 42 1.99 5.01 -19.09
CA THR A 42 1.85 6.14 -18.17
C THR A 42 2.74 5.92 -16.95
N LEU A 43 3.38 6.98 -16.47
CA LEU A 43 4.03 6.95 -15.17
C LEU A 43 2.95 7.19 -14.12
N ALA A 44 2.70 6.23 -13.24
CA ALA A 44 1.68 6.36 -12.20
C ALA A 44 2.11 5.63 -10.91
N LYS A 45 1.56 6.09 -9.80
CA LYS A 45 1.67 5.43 -8.50
C LYS A 45 0.35 4.75 -8.18
N VAL A 46 0.41 3.58 -7.56
CA VAL A 46 -0.76 2.76 -7.23
C VAL A 46 -0.85 2.58 -5.73
N ARG A 47 -2.07 2.50 -5.21
CA ARG A 47 -2.36 2.15 -3.82
C ARG A 47 -3.51 1.14 -3.74
N TYR A 48 -3.56 0.43 -2.63
CA TYR A 48 -4.56 -0.59 -2.35
C TYR A 48 -5.31 -0.27 -1.06
N ARG A 49 -6.43 -0.95 -0.84
CA ARG A 49 -7.16 -0.91 0.43
C ARG A 49 -7.67 -2.29 0.80
N ASP A 50 -7.66 -2.55 2.10
CA ASP A 50 -8.09 -3.83 2.65
C ASP A 50 -9.61 -3.86 2.83
N CYS A 51 -10.18 -5.05 2.75
CA CYS A 51 -11.60 -5.28 3.04
C CYS A 51 -11.72 -5.75 4.49
N ASP A 52 -12.30 -4.91 5.33
CA ASP A 52 -12.55 -5.20 6.74
C ASP A 52 -13.96 -5.76 6.93
N PRO A 53 -14.14 -6.81 7.77
CA PRO A 53 -15.45 -7.38 7.96
C PRO A 53 -16.33 -6.46 8.84
N LEU A 54 -17.65 -6.46 8.60
CA LEU A 54 -18.61 -5.69 9.40
C LEU A 54 -19.40 -6.56 10.37
N PRO A 55 -19.66 -6.08 11.60
CA PRO A 55 -19.22 -4.79 12.17
C PRO A 55 -17.74 -4.75 12.55
N LEU A 56 -17.09 -3.57 12.57
CA LEU A 56 -15.67 -3.46 12.92
C LEU A 56 -15.36 -4.13 14.28
N GLY A 57 -14.40 -5.04 14.30
CA GLY A 57 -14.06 -5.86 15.47
C GLY A 57 -14.86 -7.17 15.60
N CYS A 58 -15.75 -7.47 14.64
CA CYS A 58 -16.37 -8.77 14.53
C CYS A 58 -15.36 -9.83 14.08
N ILE A 59 -15.69 -11.09 14.34
CA ILE A 59 -14.83 -12.21 13.96
C ILE A 59 -15.51 -12.95 12.81
N ALA A 60 -14.86 -12.92 11.64
CA ALA A 60 -15.48 -13.40 10.41
C ALA A 60 -15.49 -14.93 10.40
N THR A 61 -16.69 -15.51 10.44
CA THR A 61 -16.92 -16.96 10.39
C THR A 61 -17.26 -17.46 8.98
N GLY A 62 -17.36 -16.56 7.99
CA GLY A 62 -17.61 -16.89 6.58
C GLY A 62 -16.99 -15.86 5.63
N PRO A 63 -16.84 -16.18 4.32
CA PRO A 63 -16.26 -15.27 3.35
C PRO A 63 -17.13 -14.01 3.23
N TYR A 64 -16.48 -12.85 3.22
CA TYR A 64 -17.15 -11.57 3.10
C TYR A 64 -16.60 -10.79 1.90
N ILE A 65 -17.46 -9.98 1.29
CA ILE A 65 -17.16 -9.27 0.04
C ILE A 65 -17.30 -7.77 0.28
N CYS A 66 -16.31 -6.99 -0.17
CA CYS A 66 -16.46 -5.55 -0.31
C CYS A 66 -16.80 -5.21 -1.77
N THR A 67 -17.80 -4.36 -1.97
CA THR A 67 -18.21 -3.91 -3.32
C THR A 67 -17.44 -2.67 -3.73
N GLY A 68 -16.88 -2.66 -4.94
CA GLY A 68 -16.17 -1.51 -5.54
C GLY A 68 -14.69 -1.78 -5.80
N GLU A 69 -13.96 -0.74 -6.19
CA GLU A 69 -12.54 -0.83 -6.54
C GLU A 69 -11.66 -1.03 -5.30
N PHE A 70 -10.72 -1.96 -5.34
CA PHE A 70 -9.74 -2.17 -4.26
C PHE A 70 -8.38 -1.53 -4.57
N THR A 71 -8.22 -1.01 -5.79
CA THR A 71 -7.01 -0.37 -6.29
C THR A 71 -7.34 1.02 -6.78
N SER A 72 -6.40 1.95 -6.61
CA SER A 72 -6.47 3.31 -7.15
C SER A 72 -5.11 3.71 -7.70
N ASP A 73 -5.11 4.28 -8.89
CA ASP A 73 -3.94 4.84 -9.55
C ASP A 73 -4.01 6.38 -9.59
N GLU A 74 -2.83 7.00 -9.61
CA GLU A 74 -2.66 8.44 -9.83
C GLU A 74 -1.46 8.66 -10.76
N THR A 75 -1.65 9.42 -11.84
CA THR A 75 -0.57 9.74 -12.76
C THR A 75 0.50 10.58 -12.07
N CYS A 76 1.75 10.18 -12.20
CA CYS A 76 2.89 10.94 -11.75
C CYS A 76 3.34 11.90 -12.85
N SER A 77 3.67 13.13 -12.47
CA SER A 77 4.58 13.94 -13.27
C SER A 77 6.00 13.49 -12.98
N GLU A 78 6.84 13.32 -14.02
CA GLU A 78 8.27 13.29 -13.80
C GLU A 78 8.63 14.60 -13.10
N ALA A 79 9.08 14.52 -11.85
CA ALA A 79 9.72 15.65 -11.21
C ALA A 79 10.92 15.97 -12.09
N ALA A 80 10.81 17.04 -12.89
CA ALA A 80 11.93 17.63 -13.57
C ALA A 80 12.95 17.99 -12.48
N SER A 81 13.89 17.08 -12.25
CA SER A 81 15.11 17.39 -11.54
C SER A 81 15.81 18.45 -12.39
N ALA A 82 15.64 19.72 -12.03
CA ALA A 82 16.53 20.80 -12.43
C ALA A 82 17.98 20.32 -12.17
N THR A 83 18.95 20.46 -13.07
CA THR A 83 19.20 21.57 -13.97
C THR A 83 19.92 21.06 -15.22
N ALA A 84 19.22 20.93 -16.35
CA ALA A 84 19.89 20.93 -17.65
C ALA A 84 20.26 22.37 -17.99
N SER A 85 21.54 22.72 -17.79
CA SER A 85 22.12 23.99 -18.25
C SER A 85 22.17 23.99 -19.78
N THR A 86 21.06 24.31 -20.43
CA THR A 86 21.03 24.54 -21.88
C THR A 86 21.68 25.89 -22.17
N LYS A 87 22.96 25.86 -22.57
CA LYS A 87 23.65 27.02 -23.12
C LYS A 87 23.09 27.31 -24.51
N THR A 88 22.06 28.16 -24.57
CA THR A 88 21.53 28.68 -25.83
C THR A 88 22.57 29.60 -26.48
N THR A 89 23.19 29.13 -27.56
CA THR A 89 24.06 29.96 -28.41
C THR A 89 23.19 30.59 -29.50
N VAL A 90 22.94 31.89 -29.40
CA VAL A 90 22.26 32.66 -30.44
C VAL A 90 23.30 33.04 -31.50
N ILE A 91 23.17 32.50 -32.71
CA ILE A 91 24.01 32.87 -33.85
C ILE A 91 23.29 34.01 -34.58
N VAL A 92 23.72 35.25 -34.34
CA VAL A 92 23.29 36.39 -35.16
C VAL A 92 24.23 36.43 -36.37
N MET A 93 23.68 36.20 -37.55
CA MET A 93 24.37 36.48 -38.81
C MET A 93 24.22 37.97 -39.13
N ASP A 94 25.28 38.74 -38.88
CA ASP A 94 25.47 40.08 -39.45
C ASP A 94 26.27 39.93 -40.77
N PRO A 95 25.76 40.36 -41.93
CA PRO A 95 26.42 40.13 -43.22
C PRO A 95 27.59 41.06 -43.53
N THR A 96 28.05 41.95 -42.62
CA THR A 96 29.14 42.86 -42.95
C THR A 96 30.03 43.21 -41.76
N SER A 97 31.12 42.46 -41.56
CA SER A 97 32.49 42.95 -41.27
C SER A 97 33.32 41.93 -40.48
N GLN A 98 34.55 41.66 -40.95
CA GLN A 98 35.49 40.70 -40.40
C GLN A 98 36.28 41.29 -39.23
N THR A 99 35.72 41.35 -38.01
CA THR A 99 36.55 41.45 -36.79
C THR A 99 35.76 40.97 -35.58
N SER A 100 36.27 39.95 -34.88
CA SER A 100 35.65 39.44 -33.65
C SER A 100 36.39 40.00 -32.44
N THR A 101 35.69 40.81 -31.65
CA THR A 101 36.14 41.26 -30.32
C THR A 101 35.21 40.63 -29.29
N VAL A 102 35.77 39.81 -28.40
CA VAL A 102 35.01 39.14 -27.33
C VAL A 102 34.79 40.14 -26.19
N LEU A 103 33.55 40.56 -25.97
CA LEU A 103 33.16 41.35 -24.80
C LEU A 103 32.32 40.48 -23.87
N THR A 104 32.88 40.13 -22.70
CA THR A 104 32.21 39.36 -21.67
C THR A 104 31.37 40.29 -20.80
N THR A 105 30.06 40.32 -21.03
CA THR A 105 29.11 40.97 -20.12
C THR A 105 28.52 39.92 -19.18
N VAL A 106 28.89 40.02 -17.90
CA VAL A 106 28.28 39.24 -16.81
C VAL A 106 26.92 39.88 -16.50
N PRO A 107 25.78 39.16 -16.60
CA PRO A 107 24.52 39.68 -16.09
C PRO A 107 24.58 39.70 -14.55
N THR A 108 24.46 40.89 -13.97
CA THR A 108 24.18 41.06 -12.54
C THR A 108 22.67 40.90 -12.37
N ILE A 109 22.23 39.75 -11.85
CA ILE A 109 20.83 39.49 -11.53
C ILE A 109 20.58 40.07 -10.13
N VAL A 110 19.74 41.10 -10.07
CA VAL A 110 19.18 41.63 -8.83
C VAL A 110 17.93 40.81 -8.53
N ASP A 111 18.02 39.88 -7.60
CA ASP A 111 16.88 39.12 -7.10
C ASP A 111 15.96 40.07 -6.30
N VAL A 112 14.85 40.47 -6.93
CA VAL A 112 13.71 41.07 -6.22
C VAL A 112 12.80 39.92 -5.80
N VAL A 113 13.03 39.41 -4.59
CA VAL A 113 12.14 38.45 -3.95
C VAL A 113 10.96 39.23 -3.37
N THR A 114 9.84 39.25 -4.08
CA THR A 114 8.56 39.70 -3.53
C THR A 114 7.93 38.51 -2.79
N GLU A 115 8.23 38.40 -1.50
CA GLU A 115 7.57 37.45 -0.59
C GLU A 115 6.12 37.91 -0.34
N ALA A 116 5.15 37.20 -0.93
CA ALA A 116 3.77 37.24 -0.46
C ALA A 116 3.64 36.27 0.74
N ALA A 117 3.87 36.78 1.94
CA ALA A 117 3.66 36.05 3.18
C ALA A 117 2.15 35.94 3.47
N THR A 118 1.55 34.80 3.12
CA THR A 118 0.19 34.44 3.53
C THR A 118 0.27 33.81 4.92
N THR A 119 -0.07 34.58 5.95
CA THR A 119 -0.12 34.13 7.34
C THR A 119 -1.31 33.19 7.56
N LEU A 120 -1.05 31.88 7.57
CA LEU A 120 -1.97 30.89 8.12
C LEU A 120 -1.72 30.78 9.63
N ALA A 121 -2.67 31.31 10.41
CA ALA A 121 -2.68 31.17 11.86
C ALA A 121 -2.76 29.68 12.23
N THR A 122 -1.64 29.15 12.73
CA THR A 122 -1.55 27.78 13.23
C THR A 122 -1.94 27.81 14.70
N THR A 123 -3.17 27.38 15.01
CA THR A 123 -3.63 27.21 16.39
C THR A 123 -2.89 26.05 17.00
N LEU A 124 -1.88 26.36 17.83
CA LEU A 124 -1.08 25.38 18.56
C LEU A 124 -1.91 24.82 19.71
N LEU A 125 -2.50 23.63 19.53
CA LEU A 125 -3.04 22.84 20.62
C LEU A 125 -1.88 22.14 21.33
N THR A 126 -1.47 22.68 22.48
CA THR A 126 -0.61 21.98 23.45
C THR A 126 -1.36 20.77 23.99
N VAL A 127 -1.06 19.59 23.44
CA VAL A 127 -1.43 18.31 24.05
C VAL A 127 -0.38 18.00 25.10
N THR A 128 -0.72 18.20 26.37
CA THR A 128 0.05 17.70 27.51
C THR A 128 0.01 16.17 27.49
N SER A 129 1.13 15.56 27.11
CA SER A 129 1.37 14.13 27.22
C SER A 129 1.64 13.78 28.68
N THR A 130 0.63 13.24 29.35
CA THR A 130 0.80 12.59 30.64
C THR A 130 1.47 11.23 30.41
N THR A 131 2.77 11.15 30.70
CA THR A 131 3.49 9.88 30.85
C THR A 131 2.93 9.14 32.06
N ALA A 132 2.05 8.18 31.83
CA ALA A 132 1.72 7.15 32.81
C ALA A 132 2.81 6.08 32.75
N GLU A 133 3.69 6.07 33.75
CA GLU A 133 4.60 4.96 34.01
C GLU A 133 3.78 3.68 34.22
N ALA A 134 3.91 2.75 33.29
CA ALA A 134 3.41 1.40 33.46
C ALA A 134 4.36 0.65 34.41
N THR A 135 4.08 0.75 35.71
CA THR A 135 4.66 -0.11 36.74
C THR A 135 4.43 -1.58 36.38
N THR A 136 5.53 -2.28 36.13
CA THR A 136 5.58 -3.72 35.87
C THR A 136 5.24 -4.49 37.14
N ALA A 137 3.98 -4.90 37.29
CA ALA A 137 3.57 -5.88 38.29
C ALA A 137 3.47 -7.26 37.61
N ALA A 138 4.55 -8.04 37.73
CA ALA A 138 4.55 -9.44 37.38
C ALA A 138 3.66 -10.22 38.36
N LEU A 139 2.40 -10.41 37.99
CA LEU A 139 1.49 -11.35 38.63
C LEU A 139 1.67 -12.71 37.93
N THR A 140 2.44 -13.59 38.57
CA THR A 140 2.48 -15.01 38.24
C THR A 140 1.10 -15.61 38.53
N LEU A 141 0.28 -15.81 37.49
CA LEU A 141 -0.89 -16.68 37.58
C LEU A 141 -0.43 -18.15 37.62
N PRO A 142 -1.06 -19.00 38.45
CA PRO A 142 -0.76 -20.42 38.47
C PRO A 142 -1.22 -21.05 37.14
N SER A 143 -0.30 -21.79 36.52
CA SER A 143 -0.56 -22.65 35.38
C SER A 143 -1.67 -23.65 35.73
N GLY A 144 -2.87 -23.37 35.23
CA GLY A 144 -4.03 -24.23 35.36
C GLY A 144 -4.75 -24.31 34.04
N SER A 145 -4.58 -25.44 33.35
CA SER A 145 -5.26 -25.86 32.11
C SER A 145 -4.62 -25.36 30.81
N ASN A 146 -3.51 -26.00 30.45
CA ASN A 146 -3.03 -26.07 29.08
C ASN A 146 -4.04 -26.86 28.24
N LEU A 147 -5.03 -26.16 27.70
CA LEU A 147 -5.48 -26.47 26.36
C LEU A 147 -5.02 -25.30 25.52
N ALA A 148 -3.78 -25.35 25.06
CA ALA A 148 -3.33 -24.49 23.98
C ALA A 148 -4.25 -24.82 22.80
N THR A 149 -5.36 -24.10 22.68
CA THR A 149 -6.16 -24.05 21.48
C THR A 149 -5.24 -23.41 20.45
N THR A 150 -4.43 -24.25 19.79
CA THR A 150 -3.54 -23.81 18.73
C THR A 150 -4.43 -23.33 17.61
N CYS A 151 -4.48 -22.01 17.44
CA CYS A 151 -5.11 -21.36 16.32
C CYS A 151 -4.46 -21.84 15.04
N THR A 152 -5.23 -22.56 14.24
CA THR A 152 -4.77 -22.98 12.91
C THR A 152 -5.53 -22.22 11.87
N TRP A 153 -4.87 -21.85 10.80
CA TRP A 153 -5.56 -21.35 9.62
C TRP A 153 -6.49 -22.44 9.07
N GLY A 154 -7.74 -22.08 8.86
CA GLY A 154 -8.64 -22.80 7.97
C GLY A 154 -8.21 -22.69 6.52
N ASP A 155 -8.90 -23.41 5.66
CA ASP A 155 -8.57 -23.45 4.24
C ASP A 155 -8.70 -22.08 3.58
N TRP A 156 -7.86 -21.86 2.58
CA TRP A 156 -7.99 -20.71 1.70
C TRP A 156 -9.27 -20.81 0.88
N GLY A 157 -10.01 -19.71 0.82
CA GLY A 157 -11.08 -19.51 -0.13
C GLY A 157 -10.57 -19.48 -1.58
N SER A 158 -11.51 -19.55 -2.51
CA SER A 158 -11.19 -19.44 -3.93
C SER A 158 -10.62 -18.07 -4.28
N TYR A 159 -9.70 -18.08 -5.24
CA TYR A 159 -9.24 -16.85 -5.88
C TYR A 159 -10.38 -16.12 -6.58
N SER A 160 -10.37 -14.80 -6.53
CA SER A 160 -11.20 -13.94 -7.35
C SER A 160 -10.82 -14.10 -8.83
N SER A 161 -11.70 -13.64 -9.72
CA SER A 161 -11.30 -13.40 -11.10
C SER A 161 -10.11 -12.44 -11.16
N CYS A 162 -9.24 -12.65 -12.13
CA CYS A 162 -8.11 -11.75 -12.36
C CYS A 162 -8.60 -10.41 -12.91
N SER A 163 -8.07 -9.30 -12.40
CA SER A 163 -8.45 -7.96 -12.87
C SER A 163 -7.97 -7.62 -14.29
N ASP A 164 -6.97 -8.33 -14.80
CA ASP A 164 -6.47 -8.20 -16.17
C ASP A 164 -6.08 -9.58 -16.72
N THR A 165 -6.10 -9.77 -18.03
CA THR A 165 -5.91 -11.10 -18.63
C THR A 165 -4.53 -11.29 -19.23
N CYS A 166 -3.69 -10.24 -19.27
CA CYS A 166 -2.37 -10.27 -19.87
C CYS A 166 -1.33 -9.43 -19.10
N GLY A 167 -0.07 -9.61 -19.47
CA GLY A 167 1.06 -8.80 -19.06
C GLY A 167 1.56 -9.02 -17.64
N MET A 168 1.00 -9.98 -16.88
CA MET A 168 1.11 -10.01 -15.41
C MET A 168 0.68 -8.68 -14.76
N CYS A 169 -0.29 -8.00 -15.40
CA CYS A 169 -0.79 -6.71 -14.95
C CYS A 169 -2.00 -6.82 -14.00
N GLY A 170 -2.65 -7.98 -14.00
CA GLY A 170 -3.81 -8.22 -13.18
C GLY A 170 -3.42 -8.69 -11.79
N ALA A 171 -4.36 -8.59 -10.85
CA ALA A 171 -4.26 -9.19 -9.53
C ALA A 171 -5.50 -10.05 -9.25
N THR A 172 -5.27 -11.13 -8.50
CA THR A 172 -6.32 -11.97 -7.93
C THR A 172 -6.12 -12.06 -6.43
N GLN A 173 -7.22 -12.22 -5.71
CA GLN A 173 -7.20 -12.26 -4.26
C GLN A 173 -7.97 -13.44 -3.69
N ARG A 174 -7.56 -13.88 -2.51
CA ARG A 174 -8.30 -14.86 -1.70
C ARG A 174 -8.14 -14.57 -0.23
N PHE A 175 -9.02 -15.18 0.56
CA PHE A 175 -9.11 -14.99 1.99
C PHE A 175 -9.15 -16.34 2.69
N ARG A 176 -8.65 -16.40 3.93
CA ARG A 176 -8.78 -17.56 4.81
C ARG A 176 -9.17 -17.10 6.20
N GLN A 177 -9.58 -18.04 7.03
CA GLN A 177 -10.10 -17.75 8.36
C GLN A 177 -9.34 -18.55 9.40
N CYS A 178 -9.33 -18.08 10.65
CA CYS A 178 -8.79 -18.86 11.75
C CYS A 178 -9.79 -19.95 12.16
N SER A 179 -9.30 -21.08 12.64
CA SER A 179 -10.11 -22.25 13.00
C SER A 179 -11.10 -21.99 14.14
N SER A 180 -10.89 -20.93 14.93
CA SER A 180 -11.78 -20.49 15.99
C SER A 180 -11.86 -18.96 16.02
N THR A 181 -12.98 -18.45 16.50
CA THR A 181 -13.16 -17.01 16.76
C THR A 181 -12.47 -16.57 18.04
N ASP A 182 -12.21 -17.46 18.98
CA ASP A 182 -11.70 -17.10 20.32
C ASP A 182 -10.17 -16.92 20.34
N CYS A 183 -9.57 -16.80 19.16
CA CYS A 183 -8.14 -16.96 19.03
C CYS A 183 -7.58 -16.28 17.77
N THR A 184 -6.32 -15.83 17.83
CA THR A 184 -5.65 -15.07 16.76
C THR A 184 -4.65 -15.98 16.05
N CYS A 185 -4.78 -16.11 14.72
CA CYS A 185 -3.83 -16.83 13.89
C CYS A 185 -2.68 -15.90 13.47
N ASP A 186 -1.43 -16.38 13.59
CA ASP A 186 -0.26 -15.63 13.13
C ASP A 186 -0.16 -15.66 11.59
N GLY A 187 0.01 -14.48 10.98
CA GLY A 187 0.12 -14.29 9.53
C GLY A 187 -1.09 -13.58 8.91
N SER A 188 -1.11 -13.48 7.56
CA SER A 188 -2.19 -12.79 6.85
C SER A 188 -3.41 -13.67 6.62
N ALA A 189 -4.60 -13.10 6.82
CA ALA A 189 -5.90 -13.67 6.42
C ALA A 189 -6.24 -13.39 4.94
N PHE A 190 -5.42 -12.58 4.27
CA PHE A 190 -5.59 -12.10 2.90
C PHE A 190 -4.35 -12.42 2.06
N GLU A 191 -4.57 -12.78 0.81
CA GLU A 191 -3.52 -12.94 -0.17
C GLU A 191 -3.91 -12.26 -1.47
N ASN A 192 -2.96 -11.52 -2.04
CA ASN A 192 -3.06 -10.88 -3.34
C ASN A 192 -1.87 -11.32 -4.20
N VAL A 193 -2.14 -11.82 -5.41
CA VAL A 193 -1.12 -12.36 -6.31
C VAL A 193 -1.35 -11.82 -7.73
N ALA A 194 -0.26 -11.46 -8.41
CA ALA A 194 -0.29 -11.08 -9.82
C ALA A 194 -0.80 -12.23 -10.71
N CYS A 195 -1.55 -11.90 -11.74
CA CYS A 195 -2.16 -12.85 -12.67
C CYS A 195 -2.26 -12.26 -14.09
N GLY A 196 -2.71 -13.08 -15.05
CA GLY A 196 -2.72 -12.72 -16.48
C GLY A 196 -1.35 -12.93 -17.12
N SER A 197 -0.79 -14.14 -17.02
CA SER A 197 0.61 -14.42 -17.36
C SER A 197 0.96 -14.32 -18.84
N MET A 198 -0.02 -14.41 -19.75
CA MET A 198 0.21 -14.25 -21.19
C MET A 198 0.67 -12.84 -21.52
N VAL A 199 1.57 -12.67 -22.48
CA VAL A 199 1.96 -11.32 -22.92
C VAL A 199 0.75 -10.54 -23.46
N CYS A 200 0.68 -9.25 -23.17
CA CYS A 200 -0.26 -8.38 -23.87
C CYS A 200 0.20 -8.16 -25.31
N LEU A 201 -0.78 -8.04 -26.21
CA LEU A 201 -0.53 -7.64 -27.60
C LEU A 201 -0.51 -6.11 -27.71
N TYR A 202 0.12 -5.62 -28.77
CA TYR A 202 0.09 -4.21 -29.15
C TYR A 202 -1.36 -3.67 -29.15
N PRO A 203 -1.63 -2.46 -28.62
CA PRO A 203 -0.68 -1.39 -28.28
C PRO A 203 -0.12 -1.43 -26.85
N ARG A 204 -0.51 -2.41 -26.03
CA ARG A 204 -0.05 -2.50 -24.65
C ARG A 204 1.37 -3.05 -24.59
N SER A 205 2.10 -2.66 -23.55
CA SER A 205 3.39 -3.27 -23.23
C SER A 205 3.20 -4.77 -23.01
N SER A 206 4.08 -5.60 -23.59
CA SER A 206 3.93 -7.06 -23.51
C SER A 206 3.89 -7.58 -22.08
N CYS A 207 4.60 -6.95 -21.15
CA CYS A 207 4.58 -7.24 -19.73
C CYS A 207 4.54 -5.94 -18.91
N CYS A 208 3.91 -6.00 -17.73
CA CYS A 208 3.93 -4.95 -16.72
C CYS A 208 5.32 -4.81 -16.07
N SER A 209 5.55 -3.67 -15.41
CA SER A 209 6.79 -3.40 -14.68
C SER A 209 7.16 -4.53 -13.72
N GLY A 210 8.46 -4.86 -13.67
CA GLY A 210 8.98 -6.00 -12.90
C GLY A 210 8.91 -7.35 -13.63
N TYR A 211 8.23 -7.43 -14.78
CA TYR A 211 8.13 -8.65 -15.59
C TYR A 211 8.70 -8.47 -17.00
N SER A 212 9.16 -9.56 -17.61
CA SER A 212 9.67 -9.55 -18.98
C SER A 212 9.18 -10.76 -19.78
N PRO A 213 8.96 -10.60 -21.10
CA PRO A 213 8.53 -11.69 -21.97
C PRO A 213 9.55 -12.82 -21.95
N THR A 214 9.08 -14.03 -21.65
CA THR A 214 9.85 -15.26 -21.66
C THR A 214 9.08 -16.31 -22.44
N SER A 215 9.79 -17.13 -23.21
CA SER A 215 9.16 -18.26 -23.91
C SER A 215 8.80 -19.36 -22.92
N ASN A 216 7.54 -19.82 -22.95
CA ASN A 216 7.07 -21.00 -22.26
C ASN A 216 6.35 -21.91 -23.27
N GLY A 217 7.07 -22.91 -23.77
CA GLY A 217 6.57 -23.80 -24.82
C GLY A 217 6.32 -23.04 -26.13
N THR A 218 5.06 -23.01 -26.57
CA THR A 218 4.63 -22.31 -27.80
C THR A 218 4.10 -20.90 -27.56
N ALA A 219 4.04 -20.44 -26.31
CA ALA A 219 3.52 -19.13 -25.93
C ALA A 219 4.60 -18.24 -25.32
N PHE A 220 4.38 -16.93 -25.36
CA PHE A 220 5.15 -15.95 -24.60
C PHE A 220 4.38 -15.58 -23.34
N VAL A 221 5.05 -15.67 -22.20
CA VAL A 221 4.51 -15.33 -20.88
C VAL A 221 5.41 -14.33 -20.19
N CYS A 222 4.86 -13.56 -19.27
CA CYS A 222 5.60 -12.61 -18.46
C CYS A 222 6.17 -13.31 -17.23
N ALA A 223 7.49 -13.26 -17.07
CA ALA A 223 8.20 -13.81 -15.92
C ALA A 223 8.86 -12.68 -15.13
N SER A 224 9.00 -12.85 -13.81
CA SER A 224 9.65 -11.86 -12.95
C SER A 224 11.09 -11.65 -13.40
N THR A 225 11.47 -10.39 -13.54
CA THR A 225 12.85 -10.01 -13.84
C THR A 225 13.71 -10.26 -12.60
N SER A 226 14.26 -11.47 -12.47
CA SER A 226 15.22 -11.77 -11.41
C SER A 226 16.45 -10.90 -11.64
N THR A 227 16.59 -9.83 -10.85
CA THR A 227 17.82 -9.07 -10.76
C THR A 227 18.89 -10.01 -10.22
N THR A 228 19.64 -10.64 -11.13
CA THR A 228 20.81 -11.42 -10.75
C THR A 228 21.80 -10.41 -10.20
N THR A 229 21.80 -10.27 -8.88
CA THR A 229 22.85 -9.57 -8.15
C THR A 229 24.09 -10.43 -8.34
N THR A 230 24.86 -10.13 -9.38
CA THR A 230 26.22 -10.63 -9.55
C THR A 230 27.04 -10.02 -8.42
N THR A 231 27.05 -10.69 -7.27
CA THR A 231 28.02 -10.45 -6.21
C THR A 231 29.39 -10.70 -6.80
N THR A 232 30.12 -9.62 -7.08
CA THR A 232 31.50 -9.65 -7.58
C THR A 232 32.44 -9.49 -6.39
#